data_AF-B1NJ39-F1
#
_entry.id   AF-B1NJ39-F1
#
_cell.length_a   1.000
_cell.length_b   1.000
_cell.length_c   1.000
_cell.angle_alpha   90.00
_cell.angle_beta   90.00
_cell.angle_gamma   90.00
#
_symmetry.space_group_name_H-M   'P 1'
#
loop_
_entity.id
_entity.type
_entity.pdbx_description
1 polymer ?
#
loop_
_entity_poly.entity_id
_entity_poly.type
_entity_poly.pdbx_seq_one_letter_code
_entity_poly.pdbx_strand_id
1 'polypeptide(L)'
;MSRAKALQFYVITRLLLAPLMLWTITSVVFLLLRATPGDPVDAILGPRAPSAAKEALRSQLGLGGSLLEQYISYMGALLRFDLGISITTQGQSVWQIIGDHFPATVELAVFSMLVALVVGITVGAVAAFKPNTIWDTGGRLFGIITYSVPAFWAGMLLQLIFAVWLGWFPLGTRFPVTVTPPPSYTGLYTVDSLLSGNLGAFWTTIYYLCLPCVTLGILLSGIFERIVRVNLRQTLQADYVEAARARGVSELRILLAHALKNAMIPVITVLGLTFAALLGGAILTEVTFSWPGLANRLYEAIRLRDYPTVQGVVVFLAVIVVIASLAIDILNACIDPRIRY
;
A
#
# COMPACT_ATOMS: atom_id res chain seq x y z
N MET A 1 -21.53 -28.12 -11.57
CA MET A 1 -21.62 -26.79 -12.24
C MET A 1 -20.42 -26.64 -13.17
N SER A 2 -20.57 -26.00 -14.33
CA SER A 2 -19.41 -25.72 -15.20
C SER A 2 -18.46 -24.73 -14.49
N ARG A 3 -17.15 -24.85 -14.73
CA ARG A 3 -16.12 -23.94 -14.18
C ARG A 3 -16.47 -22.46 -14.41
N ALA A 4 -17.05 -22.16 -15.57
CA ALA A 4 -17.53 -20.82 -15.91
C ALA A 4 -18.65 -20.33 -14.98
N LYS A 5 -19.62 -21.19 -14.61
CA LYS A 5 -20.70 -20.82 -13.68
C LYS A 5 -20.20 -20.59 -12.25
N ALA A 6 -19.22 -21.38 -11.79
CA ALA A 6 -18.61 -21.19 -10.47
C ALA A 6 -17.82 -19.88 -10.40
N LEU A 7 -17.03 -19.58 -11.44
CA LEU A 7 -16.30 -18.31 -11.58
C LEU A 7 -17.26 -17.11 -11.63
N GLN A 8 -18.32 -17.20 -12.44
CA GLN A 8 -19.35 -16.15 -12.53
C GLN A 8 -20.03 -15.92 -11.18
N PHE A 9 -20.43 -16.98 -10.48
CA PHE A 9 -21.04 -16.85 -9.15
C PHE A 9 -20.09 -16.15 -8.18
N TYR A 10 -18.83 -16.57 -8.11
CA TYR A 10 -17.83 -15.97 -7.25
C TYR A 10 -17.62 -14.46 -7.53
N VAL A 11 -17.46 -14.10 -8.80
CA VAL A 11 -17.29 -12.69 -9.21
C VAL A 11 -18.54 -11.87 -8.87
N ILE A 12 -19.74 -12.40 -9.11
CA ILE A 12 -21.00 -11.74 -8.77
C ILE A 12 -21.12 -11.55 -7.25
N THR A 13 -20.84 -12.59 -6.46
CA THR A 13 -20.86 -12.50 -4.99
C THR A 13 -19.89 -11.43 -4.50
N ARG A 14 -18.67 -11.40 -5.03
CA ARG A 14 -17.66 -10.39 -4.67
C ARG A 14 -18.08 -8.98 -5.08
N LEU A 15 -18.65 -8.80 -6.26
CA LEU A 15 -19.20 -7.51 -6.73
C LEU A 15 -20.37 -7.04 -5.86
N LEU A 16 -21.24 -7.94 -5.41
CA LEU A 16 -22.35 -7.60 -4.50
C LEU A 16 -21.86 -7.25 -3.09
N LEU A 17 -20.73 -7.81 -2.65
CA LEU A 17 -20.11 -7.49 -1.36
C LEU A 17 -19.35 -6.16 -1.39
N ALA A 18 -18.87 -5.69 -2.55
CA ALA A 18 -18.10 -4.45 -2.65
C ALA A 18 -18.85 -3.20 -2.14
N PRO A 19 -20.12 -2.94 -2.53
CA PRO A 19 -20.91 -1.86 -1.95
C PRO A 19 -21.09 -1.98 -0.43
N LEU A 20 -21.26 -3.21 0.08
CA LEU A 20 -21.38 -3.44 1.53
C LEU A 20 -20.07 -3.10 2.25
N MET A 21 -18.92 -3.49 1.69
CA MET A 21 -17.61 -3.15 2.24
C MET A 21 -17.38 -1.63 2.26
N LEU A 22 -17.66 -0.95 1.16
CA LEU A 22 -17.54 0.50 1.06
C LEU A 22 -18.48 1.19 2.04
N TRP A 23 -19.76 0.80 2.07
CA TRP A 23 -20.73 1.32 3.02
C TRP A 23 -20.30 1.13 4.48
N THR A 24 -19.74 -0.04 4.80
CA THR A 24 -19.20 -0.31 6.15
C THR A 24 -18.05 0.64 6.47
N ILE A 25 -17.06 0.76 5.57
CA ILE A 25 -15.90 1.63 5.79
C ILE A 25 -16.32 3.10 5.92
N THR A 26 -17.16 3.59 5.02
CA THR A 26 -17.59 5.00 5.06
C THR A 26 -18.44 5.32 6.28
N SER A 27 -19.28 4.37 6.73
CA SER A 27 -20.06 4.51 7.97
C SER A 27 -19.17 4.50 9.20
N VAL A 28 -18.21 3.57 9.28
CA VAL A 28 -17.25 3.51 10.39
C VAL A 28 -16.43 4.79 10.46
N VAL A 29 -15.87 5.26 9.34
CA VAL A 29 -15.09 6.51 9.30
C VAL A 29 -15.94 7.70 9.70
N PHE A 30 -17.18 7.76 9.21
CA PHE A 30 -18.12 8.82 9.59
C PHE A 30 -18.30 8.86 11.10
N LEU A 31 -18.66 7.72 11.72
CA LEU A 31 -18.93 7.62 13.15
C LEU A 31 -17.67 7.89 13.99
N LEU A 32 -16.52 7.32 13.61
CA LEU A 32 -15.25 7.51 14.31
C LEU A 32 -14.85 8.99 14.37
N LEU A 33 -14.99 9.73 13.27
CA LEU A 33 -14.67 11.16 13.26
C LEU A 33 -15.57 11.97 14.20
N ARG A 34 -16.88 11.67 14.26
CA ARG A 34 -17.82 12.36 15.16
C ARG A 34 -17.70 11.90 16.62
N ALA A 35 -17.16 10.70 16.86
CA ALA A 35 -16.88 10.19 18.21
C ALA A 35 -15.55 10.71 18.77
N THR A 36 -14.63 11.15 17.90
CA THR A 36 -13.32 11.65 18.32
C THR A 36 -13.47 13.01 19.02
N PRO A 37 -12.83 13.23 20.17
CA PRO A 37 -12.95 14.49 20.89
C PRO A 37 -12.31 15.64 20.11
N GLY A 38 -13.06 16.73 19.96
CA GLY A 38 -12.58 17.98 19.37
C GLY A 38 -13.41 18.45 18.16
N ASP A 39 -13.82 19.72 18.17
CA ASP A 39 -14.64 20.32 17.12
C ASP A 39 -13.77 20.74 15.91
N PRO A 40 -14.12 20.36 14.67
CA PRO A 40 -13.47 20.91 13.46
C PRO A 40 -13.64 22.44 13.35
N VAL A 41 -14.72 23.01 13.90
CA VAL A 41 -14.92 24.47 13.95
C VAL A 41 -13.83 25.13 14.80
N ASP A 42 -13.40 24.49 15.90
CA ASP A 42 -12.30 24.98 16.72
C ASP A 42 -10.93 24.87 16.03
N ALA A 43 -10.79 23.96 15.06
CA ALA A 43 -9.57 23.86 14.26
C ALA A 43 -9.44 25.04 13.28
N ILE A 44 -10.56 25.62 12.83
CA ILE A 44 -10.59 26.75 11.89
C ILE A 44 -10.51 28.09 12.61
N LEU A 45 -11.42 28.32 13.56
CA LEU A 45 -11.56 29.62 14.22
C LEU A 45 -10.68 29.73 15.48
N GLY A 46 -10.14 28.62 15.93
CA GLY A 46 -9.42 28.52 17.20
C GLY A 46 -10.37 28.39 18.40
N PRO A 47 -9.87 27.85 19.53
CA PRO A 47 -10.69 27.59 20.70
C PRO A 47 -11.27 28.86 21.34
N ARG A 48 -10.65 30.03 21.10
CA ARG A 48 -11.04 31.32 21.68
C ARG A 48 -12.00 32.14 20.83
N ALA A 49 -12.45 31.64 19.67
CA ALA A 49 -13.36 32.39 18.82
C ALA A 49 -14.73 32.62 19.48
N PRO A 50 -15.43 33.73 19.15
CA PRO A 50 -16.79 33.99 19.64
C PRO A 50 -17.74 32.84 19.32
N SER A 51 -18.61 32.47 20.27
CA SER A 51 -19.58 31.36 20.10
C SER A 51 -20.49 31.56 18.89
N ALA A 52 -20.94 32.79 18.64
CA ALA A 52 -21.76 33.12 17.47
C ALA A 52 -21.05 32.81 16.13
N ALA A 53 -19.75 33.08 16.03
CA ALA A 53 -18.97 32.76 14.84
C ALA A 53 -18.80 31.24 14.67
N LYS A 54 -18.63 30.51 15.80
CA LYS A 54 -18.54 29.05 15.79
C LYS A 54 -19.85 28.41 15.34
N GLU A 55 -21.00 28.85 15.85
CA GLU A 55 -22.32 28.33 15.45
C GLU A 55 -22.65 28.63 13.98
N ALA A 56 -22.29 29.83 13.50
CA ALA A 56 -22.45 30.19 12.10
C ALA A 56 -21.63 29.26 11.18
N LEU A 57 -20.36 29.02 11.52
CA LEU A 57 -19.51 28.11 10.75
C LEU A 57 -19.97 26.65 10.86
N ARG A 58 -20.44 26.23 12.03
CA ARG A 58 -21.00 24.89 12.26
C ARG A 58 -22.19 24.62 11.34
N SER A 59 -23.07 25.61 11.18
CA SER A 59 -24.20 25.53 10.25
C SER A 59 -23.75 25.48 8.79
N GLN A 60 -22.74 26.27 8.40
CA GLN A 60 -22.18 26.26 7.04
C GLN A 60 -21.53 24.93 6.67
N LEU A 61 -20.86 24.28 7.62
CA LEU A 61 -20.23 22.96 7.42
C LEU A 61 -21.21 21.79 7.50
N GLY A 62 -22.51 22.06 7.70
CA GLY A 62 -23.53 21.01 7.86
C GLY A 62 -23.42 20.23 9.18
N LEU A 63 -22.66 20.74 10.16
CA LEU A 63 -22.41 20.09 11.45
C LEU A 63 -23.45 20.44 12.53
N GLY A 64 -24.44 21.27 12.19
CA GLY A 64 -25.50 21.71 13.09
C GLY A 64 -26.70 20.76 13.19
N GLY A 65 -26.94 19.93 12.16
CA GLY A 65 -28.07 19.00 12.10
C GLY A 65 -27.87 17.73 12.94
N SER A 66 -28.91 16.90 13.00
CA SER A 66 -28.85 15.60 13.70
C SER A 66 -27.77 14.69 13.07
N LEU A 67 -27.24 13.72 13.83
CA LEU A 67 -26.22 12.79 13.33
C LEU A 67 -26.71 12.04 12.07
N LEU A 68 -28.00 11.73 12.02
CA LEU A 68 -28.62 11.06 10.88
C LEU A 68 -28.68 11.95 9.63
N GLU A 69 -29.03 13.23 9.78
CA GLU A 69 -29.02 14.20 8.67
C GLU A 69 -27.60 14.35 8.09
N GLN A 70 -26.60 14.48 8.96
CA GLN A 70 -25.19 14.55 8.55
C GLN A 70 -24.76 13.30 7.78
N TYR A 71 -25.19 12.13 8.25
CA TYR A 71 -24.86 10.87 7.61
C TYR A 71 -25.54 10.72 6.24
N ILE A 72 -26.82 11.05 6.12
CA ILE A 72 -27.56 11.01 4.85
C ILE A 72 -26.96 12.00 3.85
N SER A 73 -26.64 13.23 4.28
CA SER A 73 -25.97 14.22 3.44
C SER A 73 -24.62 13.73 2.95
N TYR A 74 -23.80 13.17 3.85
CA TYR A 74 -22.50 12.59 3.52
C TYR A 74 -22.62 11.43 2.52
N MET A 75 -23.52 10.47 2.74
CA MET A 75 -23.78 9.38 1.80
C MET A 75 -24.28 9.90 0.44
N GLY A 76 -25.16 10.90 0.44
CA GLY A 76 -25.65 11.55 -0.78
C GLY A 76 -24.56 12.23 -1.59
N ALA A 77 -23.60 12.89 -0.93
CA ALA A 77 -22.43 13.49 -1.57
C ALA A 77 -21.52 12.43 -2.19
N LEU A 78 -21.23 11.34 -1.47
CA LEU A 78 -20.42 10.24 -1.99
C LEU A 78 -21.03 9.57 -3.23
N LEU A 79 -22.35 9.38 -3.25
CA LEU A 79 -23.06 8.83 -4.43
C LEU A 79 -22.95 9.73 -5.67
N ARG A 80 -22.67 11.03 -5.48
CA ARG A 80 -22.41 12.00 -6.54
C ARG A 80 -20.92 12.16 -6.85
N PHE A 81 -20.07 11.33 -6.26
CA PHE A 81 -18.61 11.44 -6.33
C PHE A 81 -18.07 12.77 -5.79
N ASP A 82 -18.82 13.43 -4.89
CA ASP A 82 -18.35 14.62 -4.19
C ASP A 82 -17.67 14.21 -2.88
N LEU A 83 -16.35 14.35 -2.83
CA LEU A 83 -15.53 14.08 -1.65
C LEU A 83 -15.40 15.31 -0.74
N GLY A 84 -15.99 16.45 -1.14
CA GLY A 84 -15.94 17.70 -0.42
C GLY A 84 -14.66 18.50 -0.66
N ILE A 85 -14.53 19.54 0.15
CA ILE A 85 -13.47 20.55 0.07
C ILE A 85 -12.68 20.52 1.39
N SER A 86 -11.35 20.55 1.28
CA SER A 86 -10.46 20.62 2.43
C SER A 86 -10.68 21.90 3.21
N ILE A 87 -10.81 21.74 4.52
CA ILE A 87 -10.97 22.84 5.48
C ILE A 87 -9.64 23.57 5.68
N THR A 88 -8.52 22.83 5.67
CA THR A 88 -7.20 23.32 6.05
C THR A 88 -6.37 23.80 4.86
N THR A 89 -6.65 23.26 3.67
CA THR A 89 -5.90 23.54 2.44
C THR A 89 -6.61 24.57 1.56
N GLN A 90 -6.97 25.72 2.14
CA GLN A 90 -7.45 26.92 1.41
C GLN A 90 -8.55 26.65 0.36
N GLY A 91 -9.48 25.72 0.62
CA GLY A 91 -10.57 25.44 -0.31
C GLY A 91 -10.22 24.51 -1.48
N GLN A 92 -9.10 23.81 -1.45
CA GLN A 92 -8.80 22.77 -2.45
C GLN A 92 -9.79 21.60 -2.34
N SER A 93 -10.21 21.09 -3.50
CA SER A 93 -11.04 19.88 -3.55
C SER A 93 -10.26 18.66 -3.08
N VAL A 94 -10.93 17.72 -2.42
CA VAL A 94 -10.26 16.49 -1.97
C VAL A 94 -9.77 15.65 -3.15
N TRP A 95 -10.44 15.73 -4.31
CA TRP A 95 -9.97 15.12 -5.55
C TRP A 95 -8.61 15.64 -6.01
N GLN A 96 -8.38 16.94 -5.90
CA GLN A 96 -7.08 17.54 -6.24
C GLN A 96 -5.99 17.04 -5.27
N ILE A 97 -6.29 17.03 -3.97
CA ILE A 97 -5.36 16.49 -2.96
C ILE A 97 -5.01 15.03 -3.26
N ILE A 98 -6.00 14.21 -3.62
CA ILE A 98 -5.78 12.82 -4.03
C ILE A 98 -4.88 12.76 -5.28
N GLY A 99 -5.18 13.54 -6.32
CA GLY A 99 -4.40 13.58 -7.57
C GLY A 99 -2.93 13.96 -7.36
N ASP A 100 -2.67 14.89 -6.44
CA ASP A 100 -1.31 15.40 -6.17
C ASP A 100 -0.45 14.41 -5.35
N HIS A 101 -1.08 13.55 -4.53
CA HIS A 101 -0.36 12.70 -3.56
C HIS A 101 -0.44 11.21 -3.85
N PHE A 102 -1.51 10.73 -4.49
CA PHE A 102 -1.68 9.32 -4.79
C PHE A 102 -0.55 8.75 -5.67
N PRO A 103 -0.05 9.45 -6.71
CA PRO A 103 1.08 8.95 -7.50
C PRO A 103 2.33 8.65 -6.65
N ALA A 104 2.61 9.45 -5.61
CA ALA A 104 3.72 9.18 -4.71
C ALA A 104 3.53 7.88 -3.93
N THR A 105 2.32 7.60 -3.44
CA THR A 105 1.99 6.33 -2.78
C THR A 105 2.16 5.14 -3.74
N VAL A 106 1.75 5.30 -5.01
CA VAL A 106 1.92 4.26 -6.04
C VAL A 106 3.41 3.97 -6.31
N GLU A 107 4.25 4.99 -6.47
CA GLU A 107 5.70 4.77 -6.66
C GLU A 107 6.30 4.01 -5.48
N LEU A 108 6.04 4.46 -4.26
CA LEU A 108 6.53 3.80 -3.06
C LEU A 108 6.09 2.33 -3.02
N ALA A 109 4.79 2.06 -3.27
CA ALA A 109 4.24 0.71 -3.26
C ALA A 109 4.90 -0.20 -4.31
N VAL A 110 5.05 0.28 -5.55
CA VAL A 110 5.64 -0.49 -6.65
C VAL A 110 7.12 -0.82 -6.36
N PHE A 111 7.93 0.18 -6.03
CA PHE A 111 9.36 -0.02 -5.81
C PHE A 111 9.64 -0.82 -4.52
N SER A 112 8.86 -0.63 -3.45
CA SER A 112 8.94 -1.49 -2.26
C SER A 112 8.57 -2.93 -2.55
N MET A 113 7.52 -3.16 -3.34
CA MET A 113 7.13 -4.51 -3.74
C MET A 113 8.21 -5.18 -4.59
N LEU A 114 8.84 -4.45 -5.52
CA LEU A 114 9.95 -4.97 -6.32
C LEU A 114 11.11 -5.42 -5.43
N VAL A 115 11.52 -4.60 -4.47
CA VAL A 115 12.55 -4.99 -3.49
C VAL A 115 12.10 -6.20 -2.67
N ALA A 116 10.85 -6.21 -2.20
CA ALA A 116 10.32 -7.29 -1.39
C ALA A 116 10.34 -8.64 -2.11
N LEU A 117 9.98 -8.65 -3.40
CA LEU A 117 9.98 -9.84 -4.23
C LEU A 117 11.40 -10.29 -4.54
N VAL A 118 12.28 -9.39 -4.97
CA VAL A 118 13.67 -9.74 -5.29
C VAL A 118 14.35 -10.33 -4.06
N VAL A 119 14.27 -9.66 -2.91
CA VAL A 119 14.91 -10.14 -1.67
C VAL A 119 14.23 -11.41 -1.16
N GLY A 120 12.90 -11.41 -1.06
CA GLY A 120 12.14 -12.51 -0.47
C GLY A 120 12.25 -13.80 -1.29
N ILE A 121 12.12 -13.72 -2.62
CA ILE A 121 12.28 -14.88 -3.49
C ILE A 121 13.71 -15.39 -3.44
N THR A 122 14.71 -14.51 -3.46
CA THR A 122 16.13 -14.92 -3.43
C THR A 122 16.48 -15.61 -2.12
N VAL A 123 16.16 -14.99 -0.97
CA VAL A 123 16.44 -15.55 0.35
C VAL A 123 15.67 -16.86 0.55
N GLY A 124 14.38 -16.88 0.19
CA GLY A 124 13.54 -18.06 0.34
C GLY A 124 13.98 -19.23 -0.55
N ALA A 125 14.38 -18.96 -1.79
CA ALA A 125 14.87 -19.99 -2.71
C ALA A 125 16.21 -20.58 -2.24
N VAL A 126 17.15 -19.73 -1.80
CA VAL A 126 18.46 -20.16 -1.30
C VAL A 126 18.30 -20.98 -0.01
N ALA A 127 17.43 -20.55 0.91
CA ALA A 127 17.14 -21.26 2.16
C ALA A 127 16.48 -22.64 1.91
N ALA A 128 15.54 -22.73 0.98
CA ALA A 128 14.87 -24.00 0.65
C ALA A 128 15.77 -24.98 -0.11
N PHE A 129 16.68 -24.49 -0.96
CA PHE A 129 17.57 -25.35 -1.74
C PHE A 129 18.61 -26.06 -0.87
N LYS A 130 19.05 -25.44 0.22
CA LYS A 130 20.05 -26.00 1.14
C LYS A 130 19.45 -26.21 2.55
N PRO A 131 18.52 -27.17 2.72
CA PRO A 131 17.86 -27.40 4.00
C PRO A 131 18.87 -27.80 5.08
N ASN A 132 18.62 -27.40 6.33
CA ASN A 132 19.47 -27.69 7.50
C ASN A 132 20.89 -27.11 7.40
N THR A 133 21.12 -26.09 6.57
CA THR A 133 22.41 -25.38 6.49
C THR A 133 22.33 -23.99 7.13
N ILE A 134 23.46 -23.28 7.23
CA ILE A 134 23.51 -21.87 7.63
C ILE A 134 22.59 -20.99 6.76
N TRP A 135 22.37 -21.34 5.49
CA TRP A 135 21.49 -20.58 4.61
C TRP A 135 20.00 -20.75 4.97
N ASP A 136 19.59 -21.95 5.36
CA ASP A 136 18.23 -22.22 5.88
C ASP A 136 18.01 -21.52 7.22
N THR A 137 18.95 -21.66 8.15
CA THR A 137 18.86 -20.99 9.46
C THR A 137 18.91 -19.46 9.31
N GLY A 138 19.77 -18.94 8.44
CA GLY A 138 19.86 -17.52 8.12
C GLY A 138 18.57 -16.98 7.50
N GLY A 139 17.98 -17.70 6.54
CA GLY A 139 16.68 -17.35 5.96
C GLY A 139 15.54 -17.34 6.99
N ARG A 140 15.52 -18.32 7.91
CA ARG A 140 14.56 -18.33 9.03
C ARG A 140 14.73 -17.12 9.94
N LEU A 141 15.95 -16.82 10.36
CA LEU A 141 16.24 -15.65 11.20
C LEU A 141 15.88 -14.35 10.50
N PHE A 142 16.18 -14.23 9.21
CA PHE A 142 15.79 -13.09 8.39
C PHE A 142 14.27 -12.91 8.37
N GLY A 143 13.50 -13.97 8.11
CA GLY A 143 12.04 -13.94 8.15
C GLY A 143 11.47 -13.56 9.52
N ILE A 144 12.09 -14.03 10.61
CA ILE A 144 11.71 -13.67 11.98
C ILE A 144 11.98 -12.19 12.25
N ILE A 145 13.19 -11.71 11.95
CA ILE A 145 13.59 -10.32 12.20
C ILE A 145 12.69 -9.36 11.41
N THR A 146 12.52 -9.59 10.11
CA THR A 146 11.70 -8.71 9.24
C THR A 146 10.24 -8.67 9.65
N TYR A 147 9.69 -9.77 10.19
CA TYR A 147 8.32 -9.81 10.70
C TYR A 147 8.18 -9.17 12.10
N SER A 148 9.18 -9.28 12.95
CA SER A 148 9.13 -8.80 14.33
C SER A 148 9.49 -7.32 14.48
N VAL A 149 10.23 -6.74 13.54
CA VAL A 149 10.70 -5.36 13.64
C VAL A 149 9.59 -4.38 13.18
N PRO A 150 9.20 -3.40 14.02
CA PRO A 150 8.22 -2.38 13.61
C PRO A 150 8.75 -1.51 12.47
N ALA A 151 7.91 -1.26 11.46
CA ALA A 151 8.34 -0.56 10.24
C ALA A 151 8.83 0.87 10.49
N PHE A 152 8.14 1.64 11.34
CA PHE A 152 8.55 3.00 11.68
C PHE A 152 9.91 3.02 12.40
N TRP A 153 10.17 2.05 13.29
CA TRP A 153 11.41 1.96 14.04
C TRP A 153 12.59 1.60 13.13
N ALA A 154 12.39 0.61 12.25
CA ALA A 154 13.38 0.28 11.23
C ALA A 154 13.67 1.47 10.31
N GLY A 155 12.63 2.18 9.86
CA GLY A 155 12.77 3.38 9.04
C GLY A 155 13.60 4.46 9.73
N MET A 156 13.28 4.79 10.98
CA MET A 156 14.04 5.80 11.75
C MET A 156 15.51 5.39 11.95
N LEU A 157 15.80 4.11 12.24
CA LEU A 157 17.17 3.63 12.35
C LEU A 157 17.93 3.69 11.03
N LEU A 158 17.29 3.28 9.93
CA LEU A 158 17.92 3.32 8.61
C LEU A 158 18.15 4.75 8.16
N GLN A 159 17.26 5.70 8.47
CA GLN A 159 17.52 7.13 8.29
C GLN A 159 18.72 7.61 9.12
N LEU A 160 18.78 7.25 10.40
CA LEU A 160 19.89 7.64 11.27
C LEU A 160 21.24 7.12 10.74
N ILE A 161 21.30 5.86 10.33
CA ILE A 161 22.54 5.25 9.86
C ILE A 161 22.89 5.76 8.46
N PHE A 162 21.99 5.64 7.50
CA PHE A 162 22.32 5.83 6.09
C PHE A 162 22.18 7.29 5.62
N ALA A 163 21.27 8.06 6.22
CA ALA A 163 21.08 9.46 5.83
C ALA A 163 21.83 10.43 6.75
N VAL A 164 21.83 10.20 8.08
CA VAL A 164 22.51 11.13 9.02
C VAL A 164 23.99 10.80 9.20
N TRP A 165 24.34 9.58 9.58
CA TRP A 165 25.74 9.25 9.91
C TRP A 165 26.60 9.04 8.66
N LEU A 166 26.10 8.28 7.68
CA LEU A 166 26.85 7.94 6.47
C LEU A 166 26.66 8.98 5.34
N GLY A 167 25.55 9.72 5.34
CA GLY A 167 25.23 10.67 4.27
C GLY A 167 25.01 10.03 2.88
N TRP A 168 24.68 8.74 2.82
CA TRP A 168 24.51 7.98 1.58
C TRP A 168 23.15 8.20 0.90
N PHE A 169 22.13 8.63 1.65
CA PHE A 169 20.77 8.82 1.15
C PHE A 169 20.15 10.09 1.75
N PRO A 170 19.11 10.66 1.12
CA PRO A 170 18.40 11.80 1.69
C PRO A 170 17.56 11.38 2.90
N LEU A 171 17.31 12.32 3.80
CA LEU A 171 16.53 12.09 5.01
C LEU A 171 15.05 11.84 4.73
N GLY A 172 14.52 12.41 3.64
CA GLY A 172 13.11 12.30 3.28
C GLY A 172 12.78 13.10 2.05
N THR A 173 11.47 13.36 1.85
CA THR A 173 10.88 13.98 0.65
C THR A 173 11.01 13.11 -0.61
N ARG A 174 10.33 13.52 -1.69
CA ARG A 174 10.29 12.80 -2.97
C ARG A 174 11.33 13.29 -3.98
N PHE A 175 11.85 14.49 -3.77
CA PHE A 175 12.80 15.16 -4.67
C PHE A 175 13.51 16.30 -3.90
N PRO A 176 14.73 16.72 -4.28
CA PRO A 176 15.39 17.84 -3.63
C PRO A 176 14.53 19.11 -3.62
N VAL A 177 14.36 19.71 -2.44
CA VAL A 177 13.61 20.98 -2.27
C VAL A 177 14.26 22.18 -2.97
N THR A 178 15.54 22.09 -3.34
CA THR A 178 16.29 23.15 -4.03
C THR A 178 16.18 23.09 -5.55
N VAL A 179 15.60 22.02 -6.10
CA VAL A 179 15.54 21.78 -7.54
C VAL A 179 14.09 21.62 -7.97
N THR A 180 13.74 22.16 -9.14
CA THR A 180 12.40 21.99 -9.70
C THR A 180 12.16 20.51 -10.05
N PRO A 181 11.06 19.90 -9.58
CA PRO A 181 10.74 18.51 -9.91
C PRO A 181 10.45 18.33 -11.42
N PRO A 182 10.46 17.09 -11.92
CA PRO A 182 10.05 16.78 -13.29
C PRO A 182 8.65 17.32 -13.60
N PRO A 183 8.37 17.68 -14.87
CA PRO A 183 7.02 18.06 -15.29
C PRO A 183 6.01 16.95 -14.99
N SER A 184 4.92 17.26 -14.30
CA SER A 184 3.91 16.27 -13.91
C SER A 184 2.93 15.98 -15.06
N TYR A 185 3.13 14.86 -15.78
CA TYR A 185 2.14 14.33 -16.72
C TYR A 185 1.28 13.27 -16.06
N THR A 186 1.94 12.30 -15.43
CA THR A 186 1.32 11.20 -14.68
C THR A 186 1.34 11.44 -13.18
N GLY A 187 2.21 12.35 -12.73
CA GLY A 187 2.49 12.59 -11.32
C GLY A 187 3.48 11.57 -10.74
N LEU A 188 3.91 10.56 -11.51
CA LEU A 188 4.96 9.60 -11.15
C LEU A 188 6.32 10.17 -11.60
N TYR A 189 7.13 10.70 -10.68
CA TYR A 189 8.40 11.34 -11.02
C TYR A 189 9.37 10.41 -11.76
N THR A 190 9.33 9.10 -11.51
CA THR A 190 10.12 8.10 -12.23
C THR A 190 9.69 7.94 -13.68
N VAL A 191 8.40 8.02 -13.98
CA VAL A 191 7.88 7.93 -15.36
C VAL A 191 8.02 9.28 -16.05
N ASP A 192 7.66 10.36 -15.37
CA ASP A 192 7.67 11.72 -15.89
C ASP A 192 9.10 12.21 -16.23
N SER A 193 10.11 11.79 -15.46
CA SER A 193 11.52 12.04 -15.79
C SER A 193 11.98 11.31 -17.05
N LEU A 194 11.51 10.09 -17.30
CA LEU A 194 11.79 9.35 -18.54
C LEU A 194 11.04 9.98 -19.74
N LEU A 195 9.77 10.33 -19.57
CA LEU A 195 8.95 10.98 -20.60
C LEU A 195 9.49 12.36 -21.01
N SER A 196 10.04 13.11 -20.05
CA SER A 196 10.70 14.40 -20.32
C SER A 196 12.12 14.26 -20.86
N GLY A 197 12.66 13.04 -21.01
CA GLY A 197 14.02 12.78 -21.48
C GLY A 197 15.12 13.20 -20.48
N ASN A 198 14.75 13.52 -19.23
CA ASN A 198 15.68 13.97 -18.21
C ASN A 198 16.17 12.81 -17.34
N LEU A 199 17.22 12.13 -17.81
CA LEU A 199 17.85 11.02 -17.09
C LEU A 199 18.45 11.46 -15.74
N GLY A 200 18.90 12.72 -15.61
CA GLY A 200 19.42 13.23 -14.34
C GLY A 200 18.33 13.31 -13.27
N ALA A 201 17.14 13.77 -13.66
CA ALA A 201 15.99 13.78 -12.77
C ALA A 201 15.52 12.35 -12.42
N PHE A 202 15.56 11.41 -13.37
CA PHE A 202 15.23 10.01 -13.11
C PHE A 202 16.12 9.41 -12.02
N TRP A 203 17.44 9.52 -12.15
CA TRP A 203 18.36 9.01 -11.13
C TRP A 203 18.21 9.72 -9.79
N THR A 204 17.91 11.01 -9.81
CA THR A 204 17.61 11.77 -8.59
C THR A 204 16.35 11.23 -7.90
N THR A 205 15.28 10.96 -8.65
CA THR A 205 14.05 10.38 -8.10
C THR A 205 14.31 8.98 -7.52
N ILE A 206 15.04 8.12 -8.24
CA ILE A 206 15.42 6.79 -7.74
C ILE A 206 16.26 6.89 -6.47
N TYR A 207 17.17 7.85 -6.38
CA TYR A 207 17.99 8.09 -5.21
C TYR A 207 17.15 8.47 -3.97
N TYR A 208 16.15 9.33 -4.14
CA TYR A 208 15.21 9.71 -3.06
C TYR A 208 14.21 8.59 -2.70
N LEU A 209 13.84 7.74 -3.66
CA LEU A 209 13.02 6.55 -3.44
C LEU A 209 13.78 5.43 -2.72
N CYS A 210 15.11 5.34 -2.91
CA CYS A 210 15.87 4.15 -2.56
C CYS A 210 15.70 3.76 -1.08
N LEU A 211 15.96 4.67 -0.15
CA LEU A 211 15.90 4.38 1.28
C LEU A 211 14.50 3.98 1.78
N PRO A 212 13.42 4.74 1.49
CA PRO A 212 12.07 4.33 1.90
C PRO A 212 11.64 3.01 1.23
N CYS A 213 11.95 2.83 -0.06
CA CYS A 213 11.57 1.63 -0.79
C CYS A 213 12.30 0.38 -0.30
N VAL A 214 13.60 0.49 -0.05
CA VAL A 214 14.42 -0.60 0.50
C VAL A 214 14.00 -0.94 1.92
N THR A 215 13.73 0.05 2.75
CA THR A 215 13.23 -0.17 4.12
C THR A 215 11.95 -0.98 4.12
N LEU A 216 10.91 -0.47 3.43
CA LEU A 216 9.61 -1.13 3.39
C LEU A 216 9.68 -2.46 2.64
N GLY A 217 10.47 -2.55 1.57
CA GLY A 217 10.66 -3.75 0.79
C GLY A 217 11.36 -4.87 1.56
N ILE A 218 12.41 -4.58 2.33
CA ILE A 218 13.08 -5.58 3.18
C ILE A 218 12.13 -6.12 4.23
N LEU A 219 11.35 -5.26 4.90
CA LEU A 219 10.39 -5.71 5.91
C LEU A 219 9.30 -6.61 5.32
N LEU A 220 8.78 -6.23 4.14
CA LEU A 220 7.79 -7.05 3.44
C LEU A 220 8.39 -8.34 2.88
N SER A 221 9.69 -8.36 2.54
CA SER A 221 10.33 -9.53 1.94
C SER A 221 10.25 -10.79 2.82
N GLY A 222 10.12 -10.65 4.14
CA GLY A 222 9.98 -11.77 5.08
C GLY A 222 8.77 -12.65 4.81
N ILE A 223 7.63 -12.08 4.38
CA ILE A 223 6.45 -12.86 4.04
C ILE A 223 6.71 -13.70 2.78
N PHE A 224 7.38 -13.10 1.79
CA PHE A 224 7.71 -13.75 0.53
C PHE A 224 8.78 -14.82 0.71
N GLU A 225 9.81 -14.56 1.52
CA GLU A 225 10.81 -15.55 1.95
C GLU A 225 10.13 -16.79 2.50
N ARG A 226 9.24 -16.62 3.48
CA ARG A 226 8.58 -17.73 4.15
C ARG A 226 7.73 -18.55 3.18
N ILE A 227 6.94 -17.89 2.33
CA ILE A 227 6.05 -18.56 1.38
C ILE A 227 6.88 -19.31 0.34
N VAL A 228 7.87 -18.66 -0.26
CA VAL A 228 8.76 -19.29 -1.26
C VAL A 228 9.48 -20.47 -0.62
N ARG A 229 10.06 -20.30 0.57
CA ARG A 229 10.82 -21.37 1.25
C ARG A 229 9.95 -22.60 1.52
N VAL A 230 8.75 -22.40 2.09
CA VAL A 230 7.84 -23.50 2.44
C VAL A 230 7.36 -24.23 1.17
N ASN A 231 6.87 -23.47 0.19
CA ASN A 231 6.33 -24.06 -1.04
C ASN A 231 7.43 -24.71 -1.88
N LEU A 232 8.61 -24.10 -1.98
CA LEU A 232 9.72 -24.67 -2.74
C LEU A 232 10.23 -25.96 -2.08
N ARG A 233 10.34 -25.99 -0.75
CA ARG A 233 10.74 -27.21 -0.03
C ARG A 233 9.74 -28.36 -0.24
N GLN A 234 8.45 -28.08 -0.19
CA GLN A 234 7.42 -29.07 -0.49
C GLN A 234 7.48 -29.53 -1.96
N THR A 235 7.72 -28.59 -2.87
CA THR A 235 7.77 -28.86 -4.31
C THR A 235 8.98 -29.71 -4.69
N LEU A 236 10.12 -29.50 -4.04
CA LEU A 236 11.35 -30.29 -4.24
C LEU A 236 11.22 -31.74 -3.77
N GLN A 237 10.20 -32.07 -2.96
CA GLN A 237 9.90 -33.42 -2.48
C GLN A 237 8.88 -34.16 -3.37
N ALA A 238 8.44 -33.56 -4.48
CA ALA A 238 7.43 -34.17 -5.35
C ALA A 238 8.02 -35.21 -6.32
N ASP A 239 7.24 -36.24 -6.65
CA ASP A 239 7.65 -37.37 -7.51
C ASP A 239 8.22 -36.94 -8.86
N TYR A 240 7.68 -35.88 -9.47
CA TYR A 240 8.16 -35.38 -10.76
C TYR A 240 9.57 -34.76 -10.66
N VAL A 241 9.97 -34.26 -9.49
CA VAL A 241 11.31 -33.76 -9.22
C VAL A 241 12.28 -34.93 -9.07
N GLU A 242 11.87 -35.99 -8.37
CA GLU A 242 12.66 -37.21 -8.24
C GLU A 242 12.87 -37.89 -9.60
N ALA A 243 11.83 -37.97 -10.44
CA ALA A 243 11.94 -38.45 -11.81
C ALA A 243 12.89 -37.59 -12.67
N ALA A 244 12.88 -36.26 -12.50
CA ALA A 244 13.82 -35.38 -13.19
C ALA A 244 15.27 -35.61 -12.73
N ARG A 245 15.49 -35.83 -11.43
CA ARG A 245 16.81 -36.16 -10.87
C ARG A 245 17.31 -37.52 -11.39
N ALA A 246 16.45 -38.53 -11.46
CA ALA A 246 16.78 -39.85 -12.02
C ALA A 246 17.18 -39.78 -13.51
N ARG A 247 16.65 -38.79 -14.25
CA ARG A 247 17.02 -38.51 -15.65
C ARG A 247 18.33 -37.71 -15.81
N GLY A 248 19.03 -37.39 -14.72
CA GLY A 248 20.30 -36.65 -14.75
C GLY A 248 20.15 -35.15 -14.98
N VAL A 249 18.97 -34.57 -14.76
CA VAL A 249 18.77 -33.12 -14.86
C VAL A 249 19.53 -32.43 -13.72
N SER A 250 20.33 -31.42 -14.05
CA SER A 250 21.10 -30.65 -13.06
C SER A 250 20.20 -30.00 -12.00
N GLU A 251 20.63 -30.00 -10.73
CA GLU A 251 19.88 -29.41 -9.59
C GLU A 251 19.43 -27.96 -9.82
N LEU A 252 20.29 -27.12 -10.44
CA LEU A 252 19.94 -25.72 -10.73
C LEU A 252 18.77 -25.60 -11.71
N ARG A 253 18.70 -26.51 -12.69
CA ARG A 253 17.62 -26.55 -13.69
C ARG A 253 16.34 -27.13 -13.09
N ILE A 254 16.45 -28.09 -12.18
CA ILE A 254 15.31 -28.58 -11.38
C ILE A 254 14.75 -27.42 -10.55
N LEU A 255 15.61 -26.68 -9.84
CA LEU A 255 15.20 -25.56 -9.01
C LEU A 255 14.53 -24.45 -9.83
N LEU A 256 15.22 -23.88 -10.83
CA LEU A 256 14.73 -22.69 -11.53
C LEU A 256 13.56 -23.00 -12.48
N ALA A 257 13.63 -24.11 -13.23
CA ALA A 257 12.66 -24.37 -14.30
C ALA A 257 11.49 -25.26 -13.87
N HIS A 258 11.65 -26.13 -12.87
CA HIS A 258 10.62 -27.11 -12.49
C HIS A 258 9.97 -26.76 -11.14
N ALA A 259 10.78 -26.54 -10.11
CA ALA A 259 10.27 -26.39 -8.75
C ALA A 259 9.83 -24.94 -8.44
N LEU A 260 10.65 -23.93 -8.77
CA LEU A 260 10.35 -22.54 -8.43
C LEU A 260 9.07 -22.04 -9.11
N LYS A 261 8.87 -22.37 -10.39
CA LYS A 261 7.65 -21.99 -11.13
C LYS A 261 6.37 -22.46 -10.44
N ASN A 262 6.35 -23.68 -9.90
CA ASN A 262 5.19 -24.23 -9.19
C ASN A 262 5.07 -23.65 -7.78
N ALA A 263 6.19 -23.40 -7.11
CA ALA A 263 6.22 -22.77 -5.79
C ALA A 263 5.77 -21.30 -5.81
N MET A 264 5.80 -20.63 -6.97
CA MET A 264 5.37 -19.24 -7.13
C MET A 264 3.86 -19.04 -7.22
N ILE A 265 3.06 -20.10 -7.40
CA ILE A 265 1.59 -19.96 -7.52
C ILE A 265 1.00 -19.27 -6.27
N PRO A 266 1.28 -19.72 -5.03
CA PRO A 266 0.78 -19.04 -3.84
C PRO A 266 1.43 -17.66 -3.60
N VAL A 267 2.64 -17.45 -4.13
CA VAL A 267 3.38 -16.19 -4.00
C VAL A 267 2.68 -15.08 -4.79
N ILE A 268 2.14 -15.39 -5.97
CA ILE A 268 1.39 -14.43 -6.81
C ILE A 268 0.12 -13.96 -6.09
N THR A 269 -0.59 -14.87 -5.43
CA THR A 269 -1.79 -14.53 -4.65
C THR A 269 -1.47 -13.55 -3.53
N VAL A 270 -0.43 -13.84 -2.74
CA VAL A 270 -0.03 -12.97 -1.63
C VAL A 270 0.56 -11.65 -2.13
N LEU A 271 1.31 -11.66 -3.23
CA LEU A 271 1.82 -10.45 -3.89
C LEU A 271 0.66 -9.50 -4.19
N GLY A 272 -0.40 -10.00 -4.81
CA GLY A 272 -1.61 -9.21 -5.07
C GLY A 272 -2.14 -8.58 -3.79
N LEU A 273 -2.45 -9.40 -2.79
CA LEU A 273 -3.06 -8.92 -1.54
C LEU A 273 -2.17 -7.89 -0.82
N THR A 274 -0.86 -8.12 -0.77
CA THR A 274 0.10 -7.18 -0.19
C THR A 274 0.18 -5.89 -1.01
N PHE A 275 0.12 -5.97 -2.35
CA PHE A 275 0.10 -4.78 -3.20
C PHE A 275 -1.17 -3.96 -2.99
N ALA A 276 -2.34 -4.58 -2.92
CA ALA A 276 -3.60 -3.92 -2.60
C ALA A 276 -3.54 -3.22 -1.23
N ALA A 277 -2.99 -3.90 -0.22
CA ALA A 277 -2.80 -3.31 1.10
C ALA A 277 -1.84 -2.10 1.08
N LEU A 278 -0.76 -2.15 0.29
CA LEU A 278 0.17 -1.03 0.11
C LEU A 278 -0.47 0.17 -0.57
N LEU A 279 -1.32 -0.06 -1.59
CA LEU A 279 -2.09 1.00 -2.23
C LEU A 279 -3.09 1.66 -1.28
N GLY A 280 -3.55 0.92 -0.26
CA GLY A 280 -4.32 1.45 0.88
C GLY A 280 -3.53 2.42 1.76
N GLY A 281 -2.23 2.59 1.53
CA GLY A 281 -1.37 3.57 2.17
C GLY A 281 -0.37 2.93 3.14
N ALA A 282 0.91 3.26 2.97
CA ALA A 282 1.97 2.87 3.90
C ALA A 282 2.19 3.95 4.96
N ILE A 283 1.13 4.32 5.71
CA ILE A 283 1.08 5.51 6.61
C ILE A 283 2.38 5.67 7.42
N LEU A 284 2.82 4.62 8.11
CA LEU A 284 4.01 4.69 8.95
C LEU A 284 5.27 4.98 8.16
N THR A 285 5.47 4.35 7.01
CA THR A 285 6.62 4.60 6.14
C THR A 285 6.55 6.00 5.54
N GLU A 286 5.39 6.41 5.04
CA GLU A 286 5.24 7.72 4.42
C GLU A 286 5.48 8.85 5.43
N VAL A 287 4.96 8.74 6.65
CA VAL A 287 5.21 9.71 7.71
C VAL A 287 6.68 9.69 8.15
N THR A 288 7.27 8.50 8.37
CA THR A 288 8.67 8.37 8.82
C THR A 288 9.64 9.01 7.83
N PHE A 289 9.45 8.77 6.54
CA PHE A 289 10.31 9.31 5.47
C PHE A 289 9.86 10.68 4.96
N SER A 290 8.86 11.32 5.58
CA SER A 290 8.26 12.56 5.06
C SER A 290 7.92 12.45 3.57
N TRP A 291 7.46 11.27 3.16
CA TRP A 291 7.06 10.97 1.79
C TRP A 291 5.73 11.67 1.52
N PRO A 292 5.58 12.44 0.42
CA PRO A 292 4.37 13.20 0.13
C PRO A 292 3.30 12.29 -0.50
N GLY A 293 2.99 11.18 0.16
CA GLY A 293 1.94 10.25 -0.25
C GLY A 293 0.60 10.55 0.40
N LEU A 294 -0.43 9.84 -0.05
CA LEU A 294 -1.81 10.02 0.39
C LEU A 294 -2.00 9.64 1.86
N ALA A 295 -1.21 8.68 2.34
CA ALA A 295 -1.27 8.19 3.71
C ALA A 295 -0.67 9.21 4.70
N ASN A 296 0.39 9.91 4.29
CA ASN A 296 0.90 11.07 5.02
C ASN A 296 -0.12 12.23 5.04
N ARG A 297 -0.77 12.53 3.91
CA ARG A 297 -1.84 13.54 3.88
C ARG A 297 -3.04 13.19 4.76
N LEU A 298 -3.41 11.92 4.81
CA LEU A 298 -4.42 11.44 5.76
C LEU A 298 -3.99 11.70 7.21
N TYR A 299 -2.73 11.42 7.57
CA TYR A 299 -2.19 11.69 8.89
C TYR A 299 -2.24 13.19 9.25
N GLU A 300 -1.84 14.06 8.34
CA GLU A 300 -1.93 15.52 8.51
C GLU A 300 -3.38 15.98 8.68
N ALA A 301 -4.30 15.51 7.84
CA ALA A 301 -5.71 15.83 7.90
C ALA A 301 -6.36 15.38 9.23
N ILE A 302 -5.98 14.22 9.76
CA ILE A 302 -6.42 13.75 11.08
C ILE A 302 -5.92 14.70 12.17
N ARG A 303 -4.64 15.10 12.13
CA ARG A 303 -4.06 16.03 13.11
C ARG A 303 -4.70 17.40 13.10
N LEU A 304 -5.02 17.90 11.91
CA LEU A 304 -5.64 19.21 11.70
C LEU A 304 -7.18 19.17 11.78
N ARG A 305 -7.77 17.98 12.04
CA ARG A 305 -9.22 17.77 12.12
C ARG A 305 -9.97 18.18 10.85
N ASP A 306 -9.34 17.97 9.69
CA ASP A 306 -9.93 18.22 8.39
C ASP A 306 -10.84 17.05 7.99
N TYR A 307 -12.08 17.07 8.47
CA TYR A 307 -13.01 15.95 8.30
C TYR A 307 -13.26 15.60 6.82
N PRO A 308 -13.56 16.56 5.91
CA PRO A 308 -13.77 16.24 4.50
C PRO A 308 -12.57 15.53 3.88
N THR A 309 -11.35 15.99 4.16
CA THR A 309 -10.13 15.38 3.63
C THR A 309 -9.93 13.97 4.19
N VAL A 310 -10.11 13.75 5.49
CA VAL A 310 -10.01 12.41 6.08
C VAL A 310 -11.05 11.46 5.47
N GLN A 311 -12.30 11.88 5.39
CA GLN A 311 -13.38 11.06 4.84
C GLN A 311 -13.12 10.71 3.37
N GLY A 312 -12.83 11.71 2.53
CA GLY A 312 -12.64 11.52 1.11
C GLY A 312 -11.41 10.69 0.77
N VAL A 313 -10.29 10.91 1.47
CA VAL A 313 -9.07 10.09 1.30
C VAL A 313 -9.32 8.65 1.71
N VAL A 314 -9.98 8.39 2.84
CA VAL A 314 -10.25 7.01 3.27
C VAL A 314 -11.25 6.31 2.34
N VAL A 315 -12.28 7.00 1.85
CA VAL A 315 -13.19 6.46 0.83
C VAL A 315 -12.41 6.08 -0.42
N PHE A 316 -11.56 6.96 -0.92
CA PHE A 316 -10.75 6.71 -2.11
C PHE A 316 -9.82 5.50 -1.94
N LEU A 317 -9.09 5.43 -0.82
CA LEU A 317 -8.24 4.29 -0.49
C LEU A 317 -9.05 2.99 -0.38
N ALA A 318 -10.23 3.03 0.25
CA ALA A 318 -11.12 1.89 0.35
C ALA A 318 -11.59 1.39 -1.03
N VAL A 319 -11.98 2.31 -1.92
CA VAL A 319 -12.35 1.98 -3.31
C VAL A 319 -11.19 1.31 -4.03
N ILE A 320 -9.98 1.84 -3.93
CA ILE A 320 -8.80 1.25 -4.55
C ILE A 320 -8.50 -0.14 -4.00
N VAL A 321 -8.53 -0.32 -2.68
CA VAL A 321 -8.28 -1.63 -2.05
C VAL A 321 -9.33 -2.65 -2.47
N VAL A 322 -10.60 -2.27 -2.53
CA VAL A 322 -11.69 -3.14 -2.99
C VAL A 322 -11.50 -3.51 -4.46
N ILE A 323 -11.23 -2.54 -5.34
CA ILE A 323 -10.98 -2.78 -6.77
C ILE A 323 -9.76 -3.68 -6.97
N ALA A 324 -8.65 -3.40 -6.29
CA ALA A 324 -7.44 -4.19 -6.38
C ALA A 324 -7.70 -5.62 -5.89
N SER A 325 -8.37 -5.78 -4.75
CA SER A 325 -8.73 -7.09 -4.18
C SER A 325 -9.62 -7.89 -5.13
N LEU A 326 -10.63 -7.25 -5.75
CA LEU A 326 -11.46 -7.87 -6.78
C LEU A 326 -10.63 -8.32 -7.99
N ALA A 327 -9.71 -7.48 -8.47
CA ALA A 327 -8.82 -7.82 -9.58
C ALA A 327 -7.94 -9.04 -9.24
N ILE A 328 -7.41 -9.10 -8.03
CA ILE A 328 -6.56 -10.21 -7.55
C ILE A 328 -7.36 -11.49 -7.42
N ASP A 329 -8.56 -11.42 -6.86
CA ASP A 329 -9.46 -12.55 -6.73
C ASP A 329 -9.81 -13.16 -8.10
N ILE A 330 -10.08 -12.30 -9.10
CA ILE A 330 -10.32 -12.72 -10.49
C ILE A 330 -9.05 -13.37 -11.08
N LEU A 331 -7.88 -12.74 -10.90
CA LEU A 331 -6.61 -13.26 -11.39
C LEU A 331 -6.28 -14.63 -10.78
N ASN A 332 -6.48 -14.80 -9.48
CA ASN A 332 -6.27 -16.07 -8.79
C ASN A 332 -7.21 -17.16 -9.33
N ALA A 333 -8.47 -16.82 -9.57
CA ALA A 333 -9.44 -17.77 -10.15
C ALA A 333 -9.08 -18.19 -11.60
N CYS A 334 -8.41 -17.31 -12.35
CA CYS A 334 -7.89 -17.63 -13.68
C CYS A 334 -6.63 -18.52 -13.61
N ILE A 335 -5.70 -18.21 -12.70
CA ILE A 335 -4.39 -18.86 -12.58
C ILE A 335 -4.49 -20.25 -11.92
N ASP A 336 -5.28 -20.40 -10.86
CA ASP A 336 -5.38 -21.66 -10.12
C ASP A 336 -6.70 -22.40 -10.39
N PRO A 337 -6.70 -23.44 -11.26
CA PRO A 337 -7.87 -24.27 -11.52
C PRO A 337 -8.26 -25.19 -10.35
N ARG A 338 -7.49 -25.23 -9.26
CA ARG A 338 -7.76 -26.06 -8.07
C ARG A 338 -8.59 -25.33 -7.01
N ILE A 339 -8.81 -24.02 -7.15
CA ILE A 339 -9.73 -23.28 -6.27
C ILE A 339 -11.14 -23.77 -6.57
N ARG A 340 -11.62 -24.70 -5.73
CA ARG A 340 -13.02 -25.09 -5.66
C ARG A 340 -13.73 -24.05 -4.78
N TYR A 341 -14.45 -23.13 -5.42
CA TYR A 341 -15.38 -22.21 -4.76
C TYR A 341 -16.65 -22.94 -4.32
#